data_AF-A0A6P0DX45-F1
#
_entry.id   AF-A0A6P0DX45-F1
#
_cell.length_a   1.000
_cell.length_b   1.000
_cell.length_c   1.000
_cell.angle_alpha   90.00
_cell.angle_beta   90.00
_cell.angle_gamma   90.00
#
_symmetry.space_group_name_H-M   'P 1'
#
loop_
_entity.id
_entity.type
_entity.pdbx_description
1 polymer ?
#
loop_
_entity_poly.entity_id
_entity_poly.type
_entity_poly.pdbx_seq_one_letter_code
_entity_poly.pdbx_strand_id
1 'polypeptide(L)' 'HEGCARMIKRVNILAVYGDDDQAVIVYEAETHPVPRALTVELITVNGGKIASTDVIYDSAPFAEYMATVKPH' A
#
# COMPACT_ATOMS: atom_id res chain seq x y z
N HIS A 1 -13.26 9.39 -7.35
CA HIS A 1 -12.03 8.62 -7.10
C HIS A 1 -12.41 7.32 -6.39
N GLU A 2 -12.41 6.22 -7.13
CA GLU A 2 -12.63 4.87 -6.62
C GLU A 2 -11.28 4.18 -6.40
N GLY A 3 -11.20 3.22 -5.46
CA GLY A 3 -10.00 2.39 -5.23
C GLY A 3 -9.54 2.30 -3.78
N CYS A 4 -8.46 1.54 -3.56
CA CYS A 4 -7.90 1.19 -2.25
C CYS A 4 -7.63 2.39 -1.32
N ALA A 5 -7.38 3.58 -1.87
CA ALA A 5 -7.13 4.79 -1.09
C ALA A 5 -8.28 5.17 -0.13
N ARG A 6 -9.55 4.89 -0.47
CA ARG A 6 -10.68 5.12 0.45
C ARG A 6 -10.77 4.10 1.58
N MET A 7 -10.08 2.98 1.46
CA MET A 7 -10.11 1.92 2.48
C MET A 7 -9.07 2.16 3.57
N ILE A 8 -8.05 2.97 3.31
CA ILE A 8 -6.97 3.29 4.25
C ILE A 8 -7.49 4.28 5.30
N LYS A 9 -7.38 3.91 6.57
CA LYS A 9 -7.69 4.75 7.72
C LYS A 9 -6.45 5.47 8.23
N ARG A 10 -5.30 4.80 8.19
CA ARG A 10 -4.03 5.30 8.70
C ARG A 10 -2.87 4.62 7.98
N VAL A 11 -1.76 5.34 7.85
CA VAL A 11 -0.46 4.80 7.44
C VAL A 11 0.56 5.09 8.54
N ASN A 12 1.38 4.10 8.87
CA ASN A 12 2.51 4.23 9.78
C ASN A 12 3.79 3.84 9.03
N ILE A 13 4.66 4.81 8.75
CA ILE A 13 5.94 4.56 8.07
C ILE A 13 6.90 3.94 9.08
N LEU A 14 7.46 2.80 8.73
CA LEU A 14 8.41 2.06 9.55
C LEU A 14 9.86 2.34 9.14
N ALA A 15 10.11 2.43 7.83
CA ALA A 15 11.43 2.73 7.30
C ALA A 15 11.34 3.36 5.90
N VAL A 16 12.32 4.18 5.55
CA VAL A 16 12.51 4.75 4.22
C VAL A 16 13.98 4.64 3.85
N TYR A 17 14.26 4.12 2.66
CA TYR A 17 15.59 4.07 2.06
C TYR A 17 15.48 4.62 0.64
N GLY A 18 16.48 5.33 0.13
CA GLY A 18 16.40 5.85 -1.23
C GLY A 18 17.53 6.79 -1.60
N ASP A 19 17.46 7.23 -2.84
CA ASP A 19 18.33 8.19 -3.51
C ASP A 19 17.49 9.11 -4.43
N ASP A 20 18.13 9.80 -5.37
CA ASP A 20 17.45 10.76 -6.25
C ASP A 20 16.53 10.09 -7.29
N ASP A 21 16.76 8.82 -7.61
CA ASP A 21 16.07 8.08 -8.68
C ASP A 21 15.06 7.06 -8.12
N GLN A 22 15.14 6.70 -6.84
CA GLN A 22 14.23 5.74 -6.23
C GLN A 22 14.09 5.87 -4.70
N ALA A 23 12.99 5.31 -4.17
CA ALA A 23 12.80 5.10 -2.74
C ALA A 23 12.11 3.77 -2.46
N VAL A 24 12.53 3.08 -1.40
CA VAL A 24 11.83 1.96 -0.79
C VAL A 24 11.23 2.41 0.53
N ILE A 25 9.91 2.29 0.65
CA ILE A 25 9.16 2.64 1.85
C ILE A 25 8.58 1.35 2.44
N VAL A 26 8.84 1.11 3.72
CA VAL A 26 8.18 0.05 4.49
C VAL A 26 7.17 0.73 5.40
N TYR A 27 5.90 0.36 5.28
CA TYR A 27 4.83 0.96 6.06
C TYR A 27 3.75 -0.05 6.44
N GLU A 28 3.00 0.29 7.48
CA GLU A 28 1.78 -0.41 7.86
C GLU A 28 0.58 0.44 7.45
N ALA A 29 -0.31 -0.14 6.64
CA ALA A 29 -1.60 0.44 6.34
C ALA A 29 -2.68 -0.19 7.22
N GLU A 30 -3.37 0.64 8.00
CA GLU A 30 -4.64 0.27 8.60
C GLU A 30 -5.72 0.47 7.56
N THR A 31 -6.44 -0.59 7.21
CA THR A 31 -7.53 -0.54 6.23
C THR A 31 -8.85 -0.98 6.85
N HIS A 32 -9.96 -0.78 6.13
CA HIS A 32 -11.24 -1.33 6.56
C HIS A 32 -11.26 -2.87 6.60
N PRO A 33 -10.79 -3.62 5.56
CA PRO A 33 -10.75 -5.08 5.61
C PRO A 33 -9.67 -5.65 6.53
N VAL A 34 -8.48 -5.07 6.50
CA VAL A 34 -7.28 -5.59 7.15
C VAL A 34 -6.72 -4.50 8.06
N PRO A 35 -6.80 -4.66 9.40
CA PRO A 35 -6.41 -3.62 10.35
C PRO A 35 -4.90 -3.36 10.38
N ARG A 36 -4.08 -4.28 9.87
CA ARG A 36 -2.63 -4.12 9.76
C ARG A 36 -2.11 -4.84 8.52
N ALA A 37 -1.99 -4.12 7.43
CA ALA A 37 -1.35 -4.59 6.22
C ALA A 37 0.10 -4.06 6.18
N LEU A 38 1.08 -4.94 6.36
CA LEU A 38 2.48 -4.60 6.15
C LEU A 38 2.73 -4.53 4.64
N THR A 39 3.31 -3.42 4.20
CA THR A 39 3.51 -3.14 2.79
C THR A 39 4.91 -2.59 2.56
N VAL A 40 5.52 -3.02 1.46
CA VAL A 40 6.75 -2.46 0.93
C VAL A 40 6.44 -1.87 -0.43
N GLU A 41 6.83 -0.63 -0.65
CA GLU A 41 6.63 0.07 -1.91
C GLU A 41 7.99 0.54 -2.44
N LEU A 42 8.33 0.11 -3.66
CA LEU A 42 9.44 0.66 -4.44
C LEU A 42 8.89 1.72 -5.37
N ILE A 43 9.36 2.95 -5.20
CA ILE A 43 8.98 4.12 -5.99
C ILE A 43 10.17 4.46 -6.89
N THR A 44 9.94 4.54 -8.19
CA THR A 44 10.91 5.12 -9.14
C THR A 44 10.57 6.59 -9.35
N VAL A 45 11.57 7.46 -9.30
CA VAL A 45 11.45 8.91 -9.48
C VAL A 45 12.15 9.31 -10.78
N ASN A 46 11.51 10.19 -11.56
CA ASN A 46 12.13 10.81 -12.72
C ASN A 46 11.66 12.27 -12.84
N GLY A 47 12.62 13.20 -12.92
CA GLY A 47 12.32 14.64 -12.98
C GLY A 47 11.53 15.14 -11.76
N GLY A 48 11.83 14.59 -10.57
CA GLY A 48 11.13 14.93 -9.32
C GLY A 48 9.68 14.45 -9.23
N LYS A 49 9.25 13.55 -10.13
CA LYS A 49 7.92 12.95 -10.12
C LYS A 49 8.01 11.44 -9.94
N ILE A 50 7.01 10.85 -9.31
CA ILE A 50 6.84 9.40 -9.29
C ILE A 50 6.60 8.93 -10.74
N ALA A 51 7.52 8.13 -11.26
CA ALA A 51 7.46 7.53 -12.58
C ALA A 51 6.74 6.17 -12.54
N SER A 52 6.99 5.38 -11.49
CA SER A 52 6.32 4.09 -11.24
C SER A 52 6.31 3.74 -9.75
N THR A 53 5.46 2.78 -9.40
CA THR A 53 5.42 2.14 -8.08
C THR A 53 5.23 0.64 -8.23
N ASP A 54 6.00 -0.13 -7.46
CA ASP A 54 5.85 -1.57 -7.29
C ASP A 54 5.54 -1.86 -5.81
N VAL A 55 4.44 -2.56 -5.55
CA VAL A 55 3.92 -2.75 -4.19
C VAL A 55 3.88 -4.24 -3.86
N ILE A 56 4.47 -4.60 -2.71
CA ILE A 56 4.43 -5.96 -2.15
C ILE A 56 3.69 -5.92 -0.82
N TYR A 57 2.67 -6.76 -0.70
CA TYR A 57 1.90 -6.98 0.52
C TYR A 57 1.29 -8.38 0.52
N ASP A 58 0.88 -8.86 1.69
CA ASP A 58 0.10 -10.09 1.79
C ASP A 58 -1.36 -9.82 1.41
N SER A 59 -1.79 -10.37 0.26
CA SER A 59 -3.14 -10.20 -0.26
C SER A 59 -4.15 -11.20 0.30
N ALA A 60 -3.70 -12.26 0.99
CA ALA A 60 -4.60 -13.31 1.48
C ALA A 60 -5.69 -12.79 2.44
N PRO A 61 -5.40 -11.93 3.44
CA PRO A 61 -6.42 -11.42 4.35
C PRO A 61 -7.46 -10.53 3.66
N PHE A 62 -7.06 -9.85 2.58
CA PHE A 62 -7.98 -9.07 1.75
C PHE A 62 -8.91 -9.98 0.96
N ALA A 63 -8.39 -11.05 0.37
CA ALA A 63 -9.20 -12.04 -0.36
C ALA A 63 -10.20 -12.73 0.58
N GLU A 64 -9.76 -13.10 1.79
CA GLU A 64 -10.64 -13.66 2.83
C GLU A 64 -11.77 -12.70 3.18
N TYR A 65 -11.47 -11.42 3.44
CA TYR A 65 -12.50 -10.42 3.70
C TYR A 65 -13.49 -10.31 2.53
N MET A 66 -12.98 -10.21 1.28
CA MET A 66 -13.83 -10.09 0.10
C MET A 66 -14.75 -11.30 -0.09
N ALA A 67 -14.33 -12.51 0.29
CA ALA A 67 -15.19 -13.70 0.27
C ALA A 67 -16.37 -13.61 1.27
N THR A 68 -16.27 -12.77 2.31
CA THR A 68 -17.37 -12.53 3.27
C THR A 68 -18.36 -11.46 2.81
N VAL A 69 -17.97 -10.62 1.86
CA VAL A 69 -18.82 -9.55 1.33
C VAL A 69 -19.83 -10.16 0.35
N LYS A 70 -21.11 -10.20 0.72
CA LYS A 70 -22.17 -10.60 -0.21
C LYS A 70 -22.33 -9.53 -1.30
N PRO A 71 -22.40 -9.92 -2.60
CA PRO A 71 -22.79 -8.98 -3.63
C PRO A 71 -24.19 -8.44 -3.31
N HIS A 72 -24.35 -7.11 -3.37
CA HIS A 72 -25.64 -6.45 -3.27
C HIS A 72 -26.44 -6.61 -4.56
#